data_AF-A0A538S4S9-F1
#
_entry.id   AF-A0A538S4S9-F1
#
_cell.length_a   1.000
_cell.length_b   1.000
_cell.length_c   1.000
_cell.angle_alpha   90.00
_cell.angle_beta   90.00
_cell.angle_gamma   90.00
#
_symmetry.space_group_name_H-M   'P 1'
#
loop_
_entity.id
_entity.type
_entity.pdbx_description
1 polymer ?
#
loop_
_entity_poly.entity_id
_entity_poly.type
_entity_poly.pdbx_seq_one_letter_code
_entity_poly.pdbx_strand_id
1 'polypeptide(L)'
;MTPHQPIVLRGPEGKGVPGGLLCRSCHQRENAAASGVPGNPRWALAPASMAWQGKTLGEICQQLKDPQRNGGLDLAEIVHHSSEDILVSWAWRPGGHRMPAPGTQQEFGELIKAWAASGAACPD
;
A
#
# COMPACT_ATOMS: atom_id res chain seq x y z
N MET A 1 5.68 -10.39 13.15
CA MET A 1 6.03 -9.06 12.62
C MET A 1 7.34 -8.64 13.24
N THR A 2 8.34 -8.27 12.43
CA THR A 2 9.62 -7.73 12.92
C THR A 2 9.50 -6.20 12.95
N PRO A 3 9.72 -5.54 14.10
CA PRO A 3 9.71 -4.08 14.17
C PRO A 3 10.79 -3.45 13.27
N HIS A 4 10.52 -2.24 12.77
CA HIS A 4 11.51 -1.45 12.03
C HIS A 4 12.76 -1.19 12.88
N GLN A 5 13.95 -1.30 12.28
CA GLN A 5 15.25 -1.08 12.95
C GLN A 5 16.12 -0.09 12.16
N PRO A 6 16.62 1.02 12.77
CA PRO A 6 16.32 1.46 14.14
C PRO A 6 14.82 1.77 14.32
N ILE A 7 14.33 1.85 15.55
CA ILE A 7 12.91 2.12 15.81
C ILE A 7 12.54 3.48 15.19
N VAL A 8 11.60 3.44 14.25
CA VAL A 8 10.97 4.63 13.64
C VAL A 8 9.46 4.47 13.77
N LEU A 9 8.80 5.53 14.19
CA LEU A 9 7.35 5.59 14.31
C LEU A 9 6.76 6.37 13.14
N ARG A 10 5.54 6.02 12.73
CA ARG A 10 4.83 6.56 11.58
C ARG A 10 4.71 8.09 11.55
N GLY A 11 4.44 8.71 12.70
CA GLY A 11 4.04 10.12 12.79
C GLY A 11 2.67 10.42 12.16
N PRO A 12 2.13 11.63 12.33
CA PRO A 12 0.80 12.00 11.83
C PRO A 12 0.70 12.00 10.30
N GLU A 13 1.80 12.29 9.60
CA GLU A 13 1.84 12.34 8.12
C GLU A 13 2.25 11.03 7.45
N GLY A 14 2.53 9.97 8.22
CA GLY A 14 3.04 8.71 7.64
C GLY A 14 4.49 8.79 7.12
N LYS A 15 5.25 9.81 7.54
CA LYS A 15 6.62 10.10 7.06
C LYS A 15 7.68 10.09 8.17
N GLY A 16 7.32 9.68 9.38
CA GLY A 16 8.14 9.80 10.58
C GLY A 16 7.57 10.82 11.57
N VAL A 17 8.01 10.75 12.82
CA VAL A 17 7.62 11.71 13.87
C VAL A 17 8.36 13.04 13.66
N PRO A 18 7.67 14.20 13.64
CA PRO A 18 8.33 15.50 13.60
C PRO A 18 9.37 15.66 14.73
N GLY A 19 10.57 16.13 14.38
CA GLY A 19 11.69 16.23 15.32
C GLY A 19 12.43 14.92 15.63
N GLY A 20 11.96 13.79 15.08
CA GLY A 20 12.63 12.48 15.15
C GLY A 20 13.25 12.05 13.81
N LEU A 21 13.57 10.76 13.70
CA LEU A 21 14.06 10.16 12.46
C LEU A 21 12.91 10.02 11.44
N LEU A 22 13.08 10.62 10.26
CA LEU A 22 12.10 10.56 9.18
C LEU A 22 12.29 9.31 8.31
N CYS A 23 11.21 8.78 7.76
CA CYS A 23 11.24 7.61 6.87
C CYS A 23 12.17 7.84 5.67
N ARG A 24 12.19 9.06 5.11
CA ARG A 24 13.03 9.46 3.98
C ARG A 24 14.53 9.44 4.25
N SER A 25 14.95 9.29 5.51
CA SER A 25 16.37 9.13 5.83
C SER A 25 16.91 7.79 5.34
N CYS A 26 16.05 6.78 5.18
CA CYS A 26 16.41 5.47 4.63
C CYS A 26 15.67 5.15 3.33
N HIS A 27 14.38 5.48 3.25
CA HIS A 27 13.56 5.25 2.07
C HIS A 27 13.80 6.35 1.03
N GLN A 28 14.56 6.01 -0.03
CA GLN A 28 14.93 6.92 -1.10
C GLN A 28 13.96 6.81 -2.29
N ARG A 29 14.33 7.37 -3.44
CA ARG A 29 13.52 7.32 -4.67
C ARG A 29 13.39 5.91 -5.25
N GLU A 30 14.37 5.05 -4.98
CA GLU A 30 14.49 3.69 -5.55
C GLU A 30 14.91 2.69 -4.46
N ASN A 31 14.79 1.41 -4.81
CA ASN A 31 15.24 0.29 -3.97
C ASN A 31 16.73 0.42 -3.66
N ALA A 32 17.10 0.43 -2.38
CA ALA A 32 18.50 0.40 -1.99
C ALA A 32 19.02 -1.04 -2.03
N ALA A 33 19.85 -1.38 -3.02
CA ALA A 33 20.38 -2.74 -3.18
C ALA A 33 21.19 -3.22 -1.97
N ALA A 34 22.02 -2.35 -1.39
CA ALA A 34 22.89 -2.70 -0.27
C ALA A 34 22.14 -2.98 1.05
N SER A 35 21.08 -2.24 1.34
CA SER A 35 20.33 -2.37 2.60
C SER A 35 19.00 -3.12 2.44
N GLY A 36 18.53 -3.34 1.21
CA GLY A 36 17.21 -3.90 0.93
C GLY A 36 16.05 -2.98 1.34
N VAL A 37 16.31 -1.70 1.63
CA VAL A 37 15.27 -0.73 2.00
C VAL A 37 14.47 -0.35 0.75
N PRO A 38 13.13 -0.42 0.79
CA PRO A 38 12.30 -0.04 -0.34
C PRO A 38 12.32 1.49 -0.55
N GLY A 39 12.08 1.95 -1.77
CA GLY A 39 12.07 3.37 -2.12
C GLY A 39 10.87 3.74 -2.97
N ASN A 40 10.52 5.01 -3.02
CA ASN A 40 9.58 5.58 -4.00
C ASN A 40 9.67 7.11 -3.88
N PRO A 41 9.62 7.90 -4.96
CA PRO A 41 9.61 9.37 -4.85
C PRO A 41 8.46 9.91 -3.98
N ARG A 42 7.36 9.15 -3.85
CA ARG A 42 6.18 9.46 -3.03
C ARG A 42 6.06 8.57 -1.79
N TRP A 43 7.15 7.97 -1.30
CA TRP A 43 7.08 7.03 -0.18
C TRP A 43 6.46 7.65 1.08
N ALA A 44 5.37 7.04 1.54
CA ALA A 44 4.72 7.33 2.81
C ALA A 44 3.97 6.07 3.29
N LEU A 45 3.84 5.90 4.60
CA LEU A 45 3.04 4.83 5.17
C LEU A 45 1.55 5.20 5.13
N ALA A 46 0.73 4.36 4.51
CA ALA A 46 -0.73 4.55 4.45
C ALA A 46 -1.33 4.75 5.86
N PRO A 47 -2.35 5.61 6.06
CA PRO A 47 -2.99 5.89 7.35
C PRO A 47 -3.42 4.65 8.16
N ALA A 48 -3.54 4.79 9.49
CA ALA A 48 -3.75 3.62 10.35
C ALA A 48 -5.15 3.02 10.15
N SER A 49 -6.10 3.87 9.78
CA SER A 49 -7.44 3.50 9.32
C SER A 49 -7.45 2.60 8.09
N MET A 50 -6.36 2.56 7.31
CA MET A 50 -6.22 1.70 6.13
C MET A 50 -5.63 0.31 6.44
N ALA A 51 -5.32 -0.01 7.70
CA ALA A 51 -4.76 -1.31 8.06
C ALA A 51 -5.75 -2.46 7.81
N TRP A 52 -5.27 -3.55 7.20
CA TRP A 52 -6.05 -4.77 6.96
C TRP A 52 -5.75 -5.91 7.93
N GLN A 53 -4.66 -5.81 8.71
CA GLN A 53 -4.27 -6.88 9.62
C GLN A 53 -5.38 -7.15 10.64
N GLY A 54 -5.82 -8.41 10.73
CA GLY A 54 -6.87 -8.85 11.64
C GLY A 54 -8.30 -8.64 11.13
N LYS A 55 -8.49 -8.08 9.93
CA LYS A 55 -9.81 -7.91 9.31
C LYS A 55 -10.21 -9.13 8.47
N THR A 56 -11.50 -9.40 8.38
CA THR A 56 -12.07 -10.37 7.43
C THR A 56 -12.02 -9.83 5.99
N LEU A 57 -12.26 -10.70 5.01
CA LEU A 57 -12.34 -10.27 3.60
C LEU A 57 -13.51 -9.31 3.38
N GLY A 58 -14.67 -9.57 3.99
CA GLY A 58 -15.81 -8.66 3.96
C GLY A 58 -15.48 -7.29 4.53
N GLU A 59 -14.80 -7.23 5.69
CA GLU A 59 -14.38 -5.96 6.31
C GLU A 59 -13.39 -5.17 5.44
N ILE A 60 -12.41 -5.85 4.82
CA ILE A 60 -11.46 -5.22 3.90
C ILE A 60 -12.19 -4.67 2.68
N CYS A 61 -13.11 -5.43 2.09
CA CYS A 61 -13.90 -4.98 0.94
C CYS A 61 -14.75 -3.74 1.27
N GLN A 62 -15.46 -3.76 2.41
CA GLN A 62 -16.27 -2.62 2.84
C GLN A 62 -15.39 -1.39 3.12
N GLN A 63 -14.19 -1.60 3.66
CA GLN A 63 -13.22 -0.51 3.89
C GLN A 63 -12.68 0.07 2.58
N LEU A 64 -12.37 -0.78 1.59
CA LEU A 64 -11.90 -0.35 0.27
C LEU A 64 -12.93 0.56 -0.42
N LYS A 65 -14.22 0.26 -0.27
CA LYS A 65 -15.32 1.00 -0.91
C LYS A 65 -15.74 2.27 -0.17
N ASP A 66 -15.25 2.51 1.04
CA ASP A 66 -15.67 3.63 1.87
C ASP A 66 -14.76 4.84 1.66
N PRO A 67 -15.26 5.94 1.04
CA PRO A 67 -14.47 7.14 0.78
C PRO A 67 -13.83 7.75 2.03
N GLN A 68 -14.43 7.56 3.21
CA GLN A 68 -13.88 8.07 4.47
C GLN A 68 -12.66 7.28 4.94
N ARG A 69 -12.45 6.06 4.41
CA ARG A 69 -11.40 5.13 4.84
C ARG A 69 -10.43 4.75 3.72
N ASN A 70 -10.74 5.03 2.45
CA ASN A 70 -9.91 4.69 1.30
C ASN A 70 -9.11 5.88 0.71
N GLY A 71 -9.21 7.06 1.33
CA GLY A 71 -8.54 8.28 0.84
C GLY A 71 -9.41 9.15 -0.07
N GLY A 72 -10.73 8.97 -0.02
CA GLY A 72 -11.69 9.74 -0.81
C GLY A 72 -11.91 9.21 -2.23
N LEU A 73 -11.41 8.00 -2.52
CA LEU A 73 -11.46 7.42 -3.85
C LEU A 73 -12.85 6.86 -4.16
N ASP A 74 -13.34 7.12 -5.36
CA ASP A 74 -14.45 6.37 -5.94
C ASP A 74 -13.98 5.02 -6.53
N LEU A 75 -14.92 4.24 -7.08
CA LEU A 75 -14.61 2.91 -7.60
C LEU A 75 -13.72 2.93 -8.85
N ALA A 76 -13.86 3.95 -9.72
CA ALA A 76 -13.02 4.10 -10.89
C ALA A 76 -11.59 4.50 -10.48
N GLU A 77 -11.46 5.38 -9.49
CA GLU A 77 -10.18 5.77 -8.90
C GLU A 77 -9.50 4.61 -8.17
N ILE A 78 -10.26 3.73 -7.49
CA ILE A 78 -9.71 2.49 -6.90
C ILE A 78 -9.14 1.58 -7.99
N VAL A 79 -9.85 1.42 -9.13
CA VAL A 79 -9.35 0.64 -10.27
C VAL A 79 -8.05 1.23 -10.79
N HIS A 80 -8.00 2.54 -11.01
CA HIS A 80 -6.78 3.22 -11.47
C HIS A 80 -5.63 3.08 -10.46
N HIS A 81 -5.88 3.35 -9.18
CA HIS A 81 -4.89 3.22 -8.12
C HIS A 81 -4.29 1.81 -8.06
N SER A 82 -5.15 0.78 -8.15
CA SER A 82 -4.73 -0.62 -8.13
C SER A 82 -3.90 -1.00 -9.37
N SER A 83 -4.33 -0.54 -10.54
CA SER A 83 -3.78 -0.95 -11.84
C SER A 83 -2.51 -0.20 -12.22
N GLU A 84 -2.38 1.06 -11.81
CA GLU A 84 -1.39 1.99 -12.38
C GLU A 84 -0.52 2.70 -11.34
N ASP A 85 -0.92 2.75 -10.07
CA ASP A 85 -0.12 3.46 -9.07
C ASP A 85 1.23 2.76 -8.87
N ILE A 86 2.31 3.49 -9.11
CA ILE A 86 3.67 3.01 -8.88
C ILE A 86 3.92 2.63 -7.43
N LEU A 87 3.20 3.15 -6.43
CA LEU A 87 3.33 2.66 -5.06
C LEU A 87 2.76 1.24 -4.90
N VAL A 88 1.70 0.90 -5.63
CA VAL A 88 1.11 -0.45 -5.64
C VAL A 88 1.99 -1.42 -6.42
N SER A 89 2.58 -0.97 -7.53
CA SER A 89 3.47 -1.79 -8.38
C SER A 89 4.66 -2.42 -7.64
N TRP A 90 5.04 -1.82 -6.51
CA TRP A 90 6.12 -2.30 -5.65
C TRP A 90 5.86 -3.66 -5.04
N ALA A 91 4.60 -4.10 -4.94
CA ALA A 91 4.28 -5.47 -4.53
C ALA A 91 4.98 -6.52 -5.42
N TRP A 92 5.19 -6.22 -6.71
CA TRP A 92 5.89 -7.11 -7.66
C TRP A 92 7.37 -6.79 -7.84
N ARG A 93 7.86 -5.66 -7.27
CA ARG A 93 9.27 -5.26 -7.27
C ARG A 93 9.73 -4.79 -5.88
N PRO A 94 9.62 -5.63 -4.84
CA PRO A 94 9.67 -5.19 -3.43
C PRO A 94 11.08 -4.88 -2.89
N GLY A 95 12.13 -5.15 -3.68
CA GLY A 95 13.53 -4.95 -3.30
C GLY A 95 14.04 -5.87 -2.19
N GLY A 96 15.36 -5.89 -2.04
CA GLY A 96 16.04 -6.76 -1.08
C GLY A 96 15.73 -8.25 -1.34
N HIS A 97 15.48 -9.00 -0.27
CA HIS A 97 15.16 -10.44 -0.32
C HIS A 97 13.65 -10.73 -0.18
N ARG A 98 12.79 -9.73 -0.39
CA ARG A 98 11.34 -9.91 -0.28
C ARG A 98 10.81 -10.71 -1.48
N MET A 99 9.89 -11.63 -1.22
CA MET A 99 9.19 -12.33 -2.29
C MET A 99 8.20 -11.37 -2.97
N PRO A 100 8.21 -11.27 -4.31
CA PRO A 100 7.17 -10.57 -5.05
C PRO A 100 5.78 -11.15 -4.78
N ALA A 101 4.75 -10.31 -4.91
CA ALA A 101 3.38 -10.78 -4.97
C ALA A 101 3.17 -11.76 -6.15
N PRO A 102 2.24 -12.72 -6.04
CA PRO A 102 1.88 -13.59 -7.16
C PRO A 102 1.36 -12.79 -8.37
N GLY A 103 1.55 -13.35 -9.57
CA GLY A 103 1.08 -12.75 -10.82
C GLY A 103 1.78 -11.41 -11.14
N THR A 104 1.02 -10.47 -11.69
CA THR A 104 1.47 -9.14 -12.11
C THR A 104 0.49 -8.04 -11.69
N GLN A 105 0.96 -6.78 -11.66
CA GLN A 105 0.06 -5.64 -11.41
C GLN A 105 -1.04 -5.53 -12.44
N GLN A 106 -0.74 -5.87 -13.70
CA GLN A 106 -1.73 -5.87 -14.77
C GLN A 106 -2.86 -6.86 -14.49
N GLU A 107 -2.52 -8.10 -14.13
CA GLU A 107 -3.53 -9.10 -13.75
C GLU A 107 -4.33 -8.66 -12.51
N PHE A 108 -3.68 -8.05 -11.52
CA PHE A 108 -4.36 -7.47 -10.36
C PHE A 108 -5.33 -6.35 -10.77
N GLY A 109 -4.93 -5.46 -11.67
CA GLY A 109 -5.77 -4.40 -12.22
C GLY A 109 -7.00 -4.95 -12.94
N GLU A 110 -6.83 -5.97 -13.78
CA GLU A 110 -7.95 -6.63 -14.46
C GLU A 110 -8.92 -7.30 -13.48
N LEU A 111 -8.42 -7.91 -12.40
CA LEU A 111 -9.27 -8.48 -11.34
C LEU A 111 -10.07 -7.40 -10.60
N ILE A 112 -9.44 -6.28 -10.24
CA ILE A 112 -10.12 -5.16 -9.57
C ILE A 112 -11.15 -4.53 -10.50
N LYS A 113 -10.85 -4.39 -11.79
CA LYS A 113 -11.77 -3.90 -12.81
C LYS A 113 -12.97 -4.84 -12.99
N ALA A 114 -12.75 -6.15 -13.04
CA ALA A 114 -13.83 -7.13 -13.13
C ALA A 114 -14.73 -7.11 -11.89
N TRP A 115 -14.15 -7.00 -10.69
CA TRP A 115 -14.88 -6.84 -9.44
C TRP A 115 -15.70 -5.54 -9.41
N ALA A 116 -15.12 -4.42 -9.86
CA ALA A 116 -15.85 -3.17 -9.97
C ALA A 116 -17.03 -3.26 -10.94
N ALA A 117 -16.83 -3.87 -12.11
CA ALA A 117 -17.85 -4.05 -13.14
C ALA A 117 -19.00 -4.98 -12.71
N SER A 118 -18.74 -5.93 -11.80
CA SER A 118 -19.77 -6.81 -11.24
C SER A 118 -20.54 -6.21 -10.05
N GLY A 119 -20.33 -4.92 -9.76
CA GLY A 119 -21.02 -4.19 -8.69
C GLY A 119 -20.23 -4.09 -7.38
N ALA A 120 -18.94 -4.44 -7.40
CA ALA A 120 -18.05 -4.38 -6.24
C ALA A 120 -18.64 -5.09 -5.00
N ALA A 121 -19.21 -6.28 -5.20
CA ALA A 121 -19.81 -7.05 -4.12
C ALA A 121 -18.75 -7.45 -3.09
N CYS A 122 -19.11 -7.39 -1.81
CA CYS A 122 -18.24 -7.84 -0.74
C CYS A 122 -18.60 -9.27 -0.33
N PRO A 123 -17.62 -10.14 -0.09
CA PRO A 123 -17.87 -11.43 0.53
C PRO A 123 -18.32 -11.22 1.98
N ASP A 124 -18.91 -12.26 2.55
CA ASP A 124 -19.20 -12.34 3.99
C ASP A 124 -17.90 -12.35 4.83
#